data_AF-I6EJQ1-F1
#
_entry.id   AF-I6EJQ1-F1
#
_cell.length_a   1.000
_cell.length_b   1.000
_cell.length_c   1.000
_cell.angle_alpha   90.00
_cell.angle_beta   90.00
_cell.angle_gamma   90.00
#
_symmetry.space_group_name_H-M   'P 1'
#
loop_
_entity.id
_entity.type
_entity.pdbx_description
1 polymer ?
#
loop_
_entity_poly.entity_id
_entity_poly.type
_entity_poly.pdbx_seq_one_letter_code
_entity_poly.pdbx_strand_id
1 'polypeptide(L)'
;MLNPENFSQGHLMWNDDLFSEAQPLWEAAHAHGLRRGVTQYLMLPNRALGFLSFSRCSTREIPILSDELQLKMQLLVRESLMALMRLNDEIVMTPEMNFSKREKEILKWTAEGKTSAEIAMILSISENTVNFHQKNMQKKINAPNKTQVACYAAATGLI
;
A
#
# COMPACT_ATOMS: atom_id res chain seq x y z
N MET A 1 0.22 -2.33 -16.39
CA MET A 1 0.33 -0.97 -16.95
C MET A 1 0.81 0.07 -15.92
N LEU A 2 0.09 0.32 -14.81
CA LEU A 2 0.60 1.08 -13.65
C LEU A 2 1.42 0.18 -12.71
N ASN A 3 2.37 -0.57 -13.28
CA ASN A 3 3.31 -1.38 -12.49
C ASN A 3 4.42 -0.45 -11.97
N PRO A 4 4.81 -0.49 -10.67
CA PRO A 4 5.95 0.27 -10.15
C PRO A 4 7.21 0.22 -11.01
N GLU A 5 7.46 -0.88 -11.73
CA GLU A 5 8.62 -1.02 -12.65
C GLU A 5 8.63 -0.02 -13.82
N ASN A 6 7.46 0.47 -14.23
CA ASN A 6 7.34 1.43 -15.32
C ASN A 6 7.62 2.87 -14.85
N PHE A 7 7.71 3.12 -13.54
CA PHE A 7 7.90 4.45 -12.99
C PHE A 7 9.38 4.73 -12.75
N SER A 8 9.84 5.90 -13.21
CA SER A 8 11.15 6.43 -12.83
C SER A 8 10.96 7.41 -11.68
N GLN A 9 11.56 7.13 -10.51
CA GLN A 9 11.43 7.97 -9.32
C GLN A 9 9.97 8.26 -8.91
N GLY A 10 9.07 7.29 -9.12
CA GLY A 10 7.65 7.46 -8.82
C GLY A 10 6.85 8.19 -9.90
N HIS A 11 7.48 8.61 -10.99
CA HIS A 11 6.88 9.40 -12.07
C HIS A 11 6.69 8.58 -13.35
N LEU A 12 5.54 8.76 -14.02
CA LEU A 12 5.21 8.07 -15.26
C LEU A 12 4.43 9.00 -16.21
N MET A 13 5.08 9.38 -17.30
CA MET A 13 4.41 10.06 -18.41
C MET A 13 3.72 9.03 -19.30
N TRP A 14 2.46 9.28 -19.67
CA TRP A 14 1.71 8.38 -20.55
C TRP A 14 2.20 8.51 -21.99
N ASN A 15 2.46 7.38 -22.64
CA ASN A 15 2.84 7.30 -24.05
C ASN A 15 2.19 6.05 -24.67
N ASP A 16 2.17 5.95 -26.00
CA ASP A 16 1.47 4.85 -26.70
C ASP A 16 2.10 3.47 -26.39
N ASP A 17 3.44 3.40 -26.26
CA ASP A 17 4.17 2.16 -25.96
C ASP A 17 3.76 1.55 -24.62
N LEU A 18 3.48 2.39 -23.62
CA LEU A 18 3.02 1.99 -22.28
C LEU A 18 1.68 1.24 -22.33
N PHE A 19 0.83 1.54 -23.32
CA PHE A 19 -0.47 0.90 -23.49
C PHE A 19 -0.48 -0.20 -24.56
N SER A 20 0.68 -0.62 -25.07
CA SER A 20 0.77 -1.66 -26.11
C SER A 20 0.09 -2.98 -25.72
N GLU A 21 0.17 -3.37 -24.45
CA GLU A 21 -0.52 -4.56 -23.89
C GLU A 21 -1.96 -4.29 -23.42
N ALA A 22 -2.40 -3.02 -23.46
CA ALA A 22 -3.70 -2.57 -22.97
C ALA A 22 -4.43 -1.70 -24.01
N GLN A 23 -4.33 -2.05 -25.30
CA GLN A 23 -4.93 -1.30 -26.41
C GLN A 23 -6.42 -0.99 -26.23
N PRO A 24 -7.30 -1.93 -25.79
CA PRO A 24 -8.71 -1.62 -25.61
C PRO A 24 -8.97 -0.50 -24.59
N LEU A 25 -8.15 -0.44 -23.53
CA LEU A 25 -8.22 0.63 -22.53
C LEU A 25 -7.81 1.98 -23.14
N TRP A 26 -6.74 1.99 -23.95
CA TRP A 26 -6.21 3.22 -24.55
C TRP A 26 -7.16 3.80 -25.60
N GLU A 27 -7.74 2.95 -26.44
CA GLU A 27 -8.74 3.34 -27.42
C GLU A 27 -9.99 3.90 -26.74
N ALA A 28 -10.48 3.23 -25.70
CA ALA A 28 -11.61 3.72 -24.91
C ALA A 28 -11.30 5.05 -24.23
N ALA A 29 -10.09 5.22 -23.67
CA ALA A 29 -9.65 6.48 -23.07
C ALA A 29 -9.64 7.62 -24.12
N HIS A 30 -9.13 7.35 -25.32
CA HIS A 30 -9.13 8.30 -26.44
C HIS A 30 -10.53 8.69 -26.90
N ALA A 31 -11.45 7.72 -26.97
CA ALA A 31 -12.85 7.95 -27.33
C ALA A 31 -13.55 8.88 -26.33
N HIS A 32 -13.13 8.88 -25.06
CA HIS A 32 -13.64 9.77 -24.01
C HIS A 32 -12.79 11.03 -23.82
N GLY A 33 -11.87 11.31 -24.74
CA GLY A 33 -11.07 12.53 -24.73
C GLY A 33 -9.89 12.52 -23.75
N LEU A 34 -9.46 11.37 -23.23
CA LEU A 34 -8.21 11.26 -22.46
C LEU A 34 -7.06 10.95 -23.43
N ARG A 35 -6.30 11.98 -23.82
CA ARG A 35 -5.27 11.86 -24.88
C ARG A 35 -3.85 12.01 -24.38
N ARG A 36 -3.67 12.70 -23.26
CA ARG A 36 -2.37 12.91 -22.60
C ARG A 36 -2.59 12.83 -21.10
N GLY A 37 -1.61 12.30 -20.39
CA GLY A 37 -1.68 12.23 -18.95
C GLY A 37 -0.34 11.90 -18.34
N VAL A 38 -0.30 12.01 -17.02
CA VAL A 38 0.86 11.75 -16.19
C VAL A 38 0.37 11.19 -14.86
N THR A 39 1.09 10.21 -14.34
CA THR A 39 0.80 9.60 -13.05
C THR A 39 2.04 9.72 -12.16
N GLN A 40 1.83 10.16 -10.92
CA GLN A 40 2.82 10.07 -9.86
C GLN A 40 2.30 9.09 -8.82
N TYR A 41 3.16 8.23 -8.29
CA TYR A 41 2.80 7.35 -7.19
C TYR A 41 3.70 7.55 -5.97
N LEU A 42 3.19 7.11 -4.82
CA LEU A 42 3.91 7.05 -3.56
C LEU A 42 3.47 5.81 -2.76
N MET A 43 4.42 5.15 -2.09
CA MET A 43 4.12 4.15 -1.07
C MET A 43 3.92 4.84 0.28
N LEU A 44 2.77 4.58 0.91
CA LEU A 44 2.41 5.12 2.22
C LEU A 44 3.03 4.29 3.36
N PRO A 45 3.07 4.81 4.61
CA PRO A 45 3.62 4.09 5.76
C PRO A 45 2.95 2.73 6.04
N ASN A 46 1.66 2.59 5.70
CA ASN A 46 0.92 1.33 5.78
C ASN A 46 1.11 0.41 4.57
N ARG A 47 2.10 0.71 3.71
CA ARG A 47 2.47 0.02 2.46
C ARG A 47 1.42 0.04 1.36
N ALA A 48 0.34 0.81 1.52
CA ALA A 48 -0.58 1.09 0.42
C ALA A 48 0.13 1.91 -0.67
N LEU A 49 -0.17 1.62 -1.94
CA LEU A 49 0.32 2.39 -3.08
C LEU A 49 -0.74 3.40 -3.51
N GLY A 50 -0.44 4.69 -3.38
CA GLY A 50 -1.30 5.77 -3.83
C GLY A 50 -0.85 6.30 -5.20
N PHE A 51 -1.79 6.42 -6.14
CA PHE A 51 -1.55 6.92 -7.49
C PHE A 51 -2.34 8.21 -7.72
N LEU A 52 -1.65 9.29 -8.08
CA LEU A 52 -2.26 10.55 -8.48
C LEU A 52 -2.06 10.72 -9.99
N SER A 53 -3.17 10.77 -10.73
CA SER A 53 -3.14 10.93 -12.19
C SER A 53 -3.77 12.25 -12.63
N PHE A 54 -3.09 12.96 -13.52
CA PHE A 54 -3.66 14.08 -14.26
C PHE A 54 -3.80 13.72 -15.73
N SER A 55 -4.92 14.08 -16.33
CA SER A 55 -5.21 13.83 -17.74
C SER A 55 -5.77 15.07 -18.43
N ARG A 56 -5.58 15.15 -19.75
CA ARG A 56 -6.16 16.21 -20.58
C ARG A 56 -6.64 15.67 -21.92
N CYS A 57 -7.53 16.45 -22.54
CA CYS A 57 -8.06 16.21 -23.88
C CYS A 57 -7.30 16.90 -25.00
N SER A 58 -6.57 17.97 -24.71
CA SER A 58 -5.73 18.65 -25.70
C SER A 58 -4.42 17.91 -25.93
N THR A 59 -4.06 17.72 -27.20
CA THR A 59 -2.75 17.21 -27.60
C THR A 59 -1.70 18.30 -27.77
N ARG A 60 -2.06 19.58 -27.53
CA ARG A 60 -1.11 20.70 -27.61
C ARG A 60 0.01 20.51 -26.56
N GLU A 61 1.24 20.69 -27.00
CA GLU A 61 2.40 20.73 -26.11
C GLU A 61 2.27 21.90 -25.14
N ILE A 62 2.59 21.64 -23.88
CA ILE A 62 2.68 22.67 -22.85
C ILE A 62 4.14 22.73 -22.45
N PRO A 63 4.80 23.89 -22.55
CA PRO A 63 6.17 24.05 -22.12
C PRO A 63 6.18 24.06 -20.59
N ILE A 64 6.30 22.87 -19.99
CA ILE A 64 6.57 22.68 -18.58
C ILE A 64 7.85 21.87 -18.46
N LEU A 65 8.73 22.31 -17.57
CA LEU A 65 9.98 21.61 -17.32
C LEU A 65 9.68 20.29 -16.61
N SER A 66 10.23 19.19 -17.10
CA SER A 66 9.92 17.83 -16.61
C SER A 66 10.16 17.71 -15.10
N ASP A 67 11.29 18.22 -14.61
CA ASP A 67 11.66 18.16 -13.19
C ASP A 67 10.70 18.97 -12.31
N GLU A 68 10.21 20.13 -12.81
CA GLU A 68 9.25 20.96 -12.10
C GLU A 68 7.90 20.23 -11.94
N LEU A 69 7.42 19.61 -13.02
CA LEU A 69 6.18 18.81 -12.99
C LEU A 69 6.33 17.64 -12.01
N GLN A 70 7.45 16.91 -12.07
CA GLN A 70 7.71 15.77 -11.21
C GLN A 70 7.72 16.18 -9.73
N LEU A 71 8.46 17.22 -9.35
CA LEU A 71 8.54 17.69 -7.96
C LEU A 71 7.18 18.17 -7.44
N LYS A 72 6.43 18.91 -8.26
CA LYS A 72 5.07 19.35 -7.92
C LYS A 72 4.15 18.17 -7.67
N MET A 73 4.14 17.18 -8.56
CA MET A 73 3.31 15.98 -8.41
C MET A 73 3.72 15.13 -7.22
N GLN A 74 5.03 14.99 -6.96
CA GLN A 74 5.54 14.28 -5.79
C GLN A 74 5.04 14.91 -4.48
N LEU A 75 5.02 16.24 -4.40
CA LEU A 75 4.45 16.96 -3.26
C LEU A 75 2.94 16.74 -3.18
N LEU A 76 2.21 16.90 -4.29
CA LEU A 76 0.75 16.75 -4.31
C LEU A 76 0.30 15.37 -3.84
N VAL A 77 0.85 14.29 -4.40
CA VAL A 77 0.45 12.92 -4.03
C VAL A 77 0.76 12.62 -2.57
N ARG A 78 1.90 13.11 -2.06
CA ARG A 78 2.29 12.90 -0.67
C ARG A 78 1.34 13.62 0.28
N GLU A 79 1.17 14.92 0.09
CA GLU A 79 0.42 15.74 1.04
C GLU A 79 -1.07 15.43 1.01
N SER A 80 -1.65 15.14 -0.17
CA SER A 80 -3.06 14.75 -0.26
C SER A 80 -3.34 13.44 0.47
N LEU A 81 -2.50 12.42 0.27
CA LEU A 81 -2.71 11.11 0.90
C LEU A 81 -2.40 11.14 2.40
N MET A 82 -1.36 11.87 2.82
CA MET A 82 -1.05 12.06 4.25
C MET A 82 -2.17 12.83 4.97
N ALA A 83 -2.80 13.81 4.30
CA ALA A 83 -3.98 14.48 4.83
C ALA A 83 -5.14 13.50 5.01
N LEU A 84 -5.46 12.68 4.01
CA LEU A 84 -6.50 11.64 4.11
C LEU A 84 -6.19 10.62 5.22
N MET A 85 -4.92 10.27 5.42
CA MET A 85 -4.50 9.37 6.50
C MET A 85 -4.77 10.00 7.87
N ARG A 86 -4.52 11.29 8.03
CA ARG A 86 -4.83 12.00 9.29
C ARG A 86 -6.33 12.13 9.56
N LEU A 87 -7.15 12.04 8.51
CA LEU A 87 -8.60 12.11 8.60
C LEU A 87 -9.25 10.73 8.78
N ASN A 88 -8.47 9.65 8.87
CA ASN A 88 -8.98 8.28 8.92
C ASN A 88 -9.91 7.95 7.74
N ASP A 89 -9.62 8.50 6.56
CA ASP A 89 -10.42 8.28 5.36
C ASP A 89 -10.28 6.85 4.84
N GLU A 90 -11.41 6.20 4.52
CA GLU A 90 -11.46 4.81 4.07
C GLU A 90 -10.60 4.56 2.82
N ILE A 91 -10.37 5.57 1.96
CA ILE A 91 -9.56 5.46 0.75
C ILE A 91 -8.13 5.01 1.05
N VAL A 92 -7.56 5.42 2.18
CA VAL A 92 -6.14 5.19 2.52
C VAL A 92 -5.95 4.30 3.74
N MET A 93 -7.03 3.93 4.43
CA MET A 93 -6.95 3.13 5.65
C MET A 93 -6.89 1.64 5.36
N THR A 94 -5.99 0.95 6.07
CA THR A 94 -5.93 -0.52 6.10
C THR A 94 -6.74 -1.04 7.28
N PRO A 95 -7.21 -2.31 7.25
CA PRO A 95 -7.93 -2.92 8.37
C PRO A 95 -7.20 -2.69 9.69
N GLU A 96 -7.92 -2.15 10.68
CA GLU A 96 -7.33 -1.76 11.95
C GLU A 96 -6.96 -3.01 12.78
N MET A 97 -5.68 -3.10 13.15
CA MET A 97 -5.16 -4.20 13.97
C MET A 97 -4.78 -3.70 15.35
N ASN A 98 -5.81 -3.51 16.18
CA ASN A 98 -5.66 -3.08 17.57
C ASN A 98 -5.17 -4.21 18.48
N PHE A 99 -3.89 -4.54 18.32
CA PHE A 99 -3.17 -5.50 19.13
C PHE A 99 -2.45 -4.82 20.30
N SER A 100 -2.54 -5.42 21.47
CA SER A 100 -1.76 -5.04 22.65
C SER A 100 -0.27 -5.22 22.40
N LYS A 101 0.56 -4.58 23.24
CA LYS A 101 2.02 -4.73 23.16
C LYS A 101 2.44 -6.21 23.22
N ARG A 102 1.81 -7.00 24.10
CA ARG A 102 2.10 -8.43 24.26
C ARG A 102 1.65 -9.26 23.05
N GLU A 103 0.50 -8.95 22.47
CA GLU A 103 0.05 -9.58 21.23
C GLU A 103 1.03 -9.31 20.07
N LYS A 104 1.48 -8.07 19.89
CA LYS A 104 2.49 -7.72 18.86
C LYS A 104 3.82 -8.43 19.10
N GLU A 105 4.27 -8.55 20.34
CA GLU A 105 5.49 -9.26 20.68
C GLU A 105 5.42 -10.75 20.31
N ILE A 106 4.32 -11.43 20.67
CA ILE A 106 4.07 -12.82 20.26
C ILE A 106 3.99 -12.94 18.73
N LEU A 107 3.36 -11.96 18.07
CA LEU A 107 3.19 -11.98 16.62
C LEU A 107 4.51 -11.82 15.87
N LYS A 108 5.44 -11.00 16.37
CA LYS A 108 6.80 -10.87 15.82
C LYS A 108 7.51 -12.23 15.77
N TRP A 109 7.54 -12.96 16.88
CA TRP A 109 8.13 -14.30 16.90
C TRP A 109 7.37 -15.31 16.03
N THR A 110 6.05 -15.15 15.91
CA THR A 110 5.24 -15.98 14.99
C THR A 110 5.64 -15.72 13.54
N ALA A 111 5.91 -14.47 13.15
CA ALA A 111 6.38 -14.11 11.82
C ALA A 111 7.80 -14.64 11.52
N GLU A 112 8.65 -14.74 12.55
CA GLU A 112 9.97 -15.40 12.49
C GLU A 112 9.87 -16.94 12.45
N GLY A 113 8.67 -17.51 12.36
CA GLY A 113 8.44 -18.95 12.25
C GLY A 113 8.50 -19.74 13.56
N LYS A 114 8.50 -19.07 14.72
CA LYS A 114 8.54 -19.74 16.03
C LYS A 114 7.23 -20.44 16.37
N THR A 115 7.34 -21.62 16.94
CA THR A 115 6.23 -22.40 17.51
C THR A 115 5.73 -21.78 18.82
N SER A 116 4.50 -22.11 19.24
CA SER A 116 3.96 -21.60 20.51
C SER A 116 4.82 -21.99 21.72
N ALA A 117 5.42 -23.20 21.69
CA ALA A 117 6.35 -23.68 22.71
C ALA A 117 7.67 -22.87 22.73
N GLU A 118 8.25 -22.56 21.56
CA GLU A 118 9.45 -21.71 21.50
C GLU A 118 9.17 -20.29 21.99
N ILE A 119 8.04 -19.69 21.59
CA ILE A 119 7.64 -18.36 22.05
C ILE A 119 7.43 -18.35 23.56
N ALA A 120 6.83 -19.40 24.12
CA ALA A 120 6.64 -19.56 25.55
C ALA A 120 7.97 -19.54 26.31
N MET A 121 8.99 -20.25 25.79
CA MET A 121 10.35 -20.24 26.35
C MET A 121 11.01 -18.87 26.23
N ILE A 122 10.94 -18.22 25.07
CA ILE A 122 11.55 -16.90 24.82
C ILE A 122 10.97 -15.82 25.76
N LEU A 123 9.65 -15.87 25.96
CA LEU A 123 8.92 -14.84 26.69
C LEU A 123 8.61 -15.21 28.15
N SER A 124 9.17 -16.31 28.65
CA SER A 124 8.99 -16.85 30.00
C SER A 124 7.52 -16.92 30.46
N ILE A 125 6.64 -17.45 29.60
CA ILE A 125 5.21 -17.65 29.88
C ILE A 125 4.77 -19.07 29.49
N SER A 126 3.56 -19.47 29.87
CA SER A 126 3.02 -20.77 29.44
C SER A 126 2.65 -20.78 27.95
N GLU A 127 2.74 -21.93 27.31
CA GLU A 127 2.26 -22.13 25.93
C GLU A 127 0.75 -21.81 25.80
N ASN A 128 -0.03 -22.11 26.84
CA ASN A 128 -1.45 -21.75 26.91
C ASN A 128 -1.67 -20.23 26.82
N THR A 129 -0.81 -19.45 27.47
CA THR A 129 -0.84 -17.98 27.40
C THR A 129 -0.54 -17.48 25.98
N VAL A 130 0.43 -18.09 25.30
CA VAL A 130 0.74 -17.79 23.89
C VAL A 130 -0.46 -18.10 22.99
N ASN A 131 -1.03 -19.29 23.12
CA ASN A 131 -2.19 -19.73 22.34
C ASN A 131 -3.43 -18.87 22.60
N PHE A 132 -3.62 -18.41 23.85
CA PHE A 132 -4.68 -17.46 24.20
C PHE A 132 -4.54 -16.14 23.43
N HIS A 133 -3.34 -15.52 23.44
CA HIS A 133 -3.11 -14.30 22.67
C HIS A 133 -3.25 -14.51 21.15
N GLN A 134 -2.79 -15.64 20.62
CA GLN A 134 -2.97 -15.96 19.20
C GLN A 134 -4.46 -16.07 18.82
N LYS A 135 -5.28 -16.74 19.64
CA LYS A 135 -6.74 -16.82 19.43
C LYS A 135 -7.42 -15.45 19.53
N ASN A 136 -6.99 -14.61 20.46
CA ASN A 136 -7.53 -13.25 20.58
C ASN A 136 -7.22 -12.39 19.35
N MET A 137 -5.98 -12.44 18.85
CA MET A 137 -5.61 -11.74 17.61
C MET A 137 -6.41 -12.25 16.41
N GLN A 138 -6.54 -13.58 16.27
CA GLN A 138 -7.36 -14.20 15.22
C GLN A 138 -8.81 -13.71 15.27
N LYS A 139 -9.42 -13.68 16.46
CA LYS A 139 -10.78 -13.18 16.66
C LYS A 139 -10.93 -11.71 16.30
N LYS A 140 -9.96 -10.85 16.65
CA LYS A 140 -10.02 -9.40 16.40
C LYS A 140 -10.09 -9.04 14.91
N ILE A 141 -9.41 -9.80 14.06
CA ILE A 141 -9.36 -9.52 12.60
C ILE A 141 -10.09 -10.59 11.77
N ASN A 142 -10.88 -11.45 12.43
CA ASN A 142 -11.58 -12.59 11.83
C ASN A 142 -10.67 -13.47 10.93
N ALA A 143 -9.46 -13.77 11.43
CA ALA A 143 -8.52 -14.64 10.74
C ALA A 143 -8.70 -16.12 11.17
N PRO A 144 -8.59 -17.07 10.23
CA PRO A 144 -8.74 -18.50 10.50
C PRO A 144 -7.51 -19.13 11.17
N ASN A 145 -6.33 -18.49 11.08
CA ASN A 145 -5.09 -19.01 11.65
C ASN A 145 -4.06 -17.90 11.93
N LYS A 146 -3.04 -18.23 12.74
CA LYS A 146 -1.96 -17.32 13.11
C LYS A 146 -1.11 -16.86 11.93
N THR A 147 -1.01 -17.66 10.86
CA THR A 147 -0.26 -17.32 9.65
C THR A 147 -0.89 -16.13 8.94
N GLN A 148 -2.21 -16.12 8.76
CA GLN A 148 -2.90 -14.97 8.19
C GLN A 148 -2.70 -13.71 9.04
N VAL A 149 -2.78 -13.81 10.37
CA VAL A 149 -2.50 -12.67 11.26
C VAL A 149 -1.07 -12.14 11.06
N ALA A 150 -0.07 -13.03 11.04
CA ALA A 150 1.33 -12.65 10.88
C ALA A 150 1.60 -12.02 9.50
N CYS A 151 1.09 -12.64 8.43
CA CYS A 151 1.24 -12.13 7.06
C CYS A 151 0.60 -10.74 6.90
N TYR A 152 -0.62 -10.54 7.40
CA TYR A 152 -1.26 -9.22 7.30
C TYR A 152 -0.51 -8.16 8.11
N ALA A 153 -0.11 -8.46 9.34
CA ALA A 153 0.62 -7.52 10.17
C ALA A 153 1.98 -7.13 9.55
N ALA A 154 2.69 -8.09 8.96
CA ALA A 154 3.92 -7.82 8.23
C ALA A 154 3.64 -7.01 6.95
N ALA A 155 2.58 -7.35 6.20
CA ALA A 155 2.22 -6.69 4.95
C ALA A 155 1.77 -5.23 5.12
N THR A 156 1.24 -4.85 6.28
CA THR A 156 0.83 -3.46 6.59
C THR A 156 1.87 -2.68 7.39
N GLY A 157 3.01 -3.29 7.72
CA GLY A 157 4.07 -2.65 8.52
C GLY A 157 3.74 -2.50 10.01
N LEU A 158 2.81 -3.30 10.53
CA LEU A 158 2.52 -3.37 11.97
C LEU A 158 3.66 -4.03 12.76
N ILE A 159 4.33 -5.00 12.13
CA ILE A 159 5.50 -5.72 12.65
C ILE A 159 6.63 -5.75 11.65
#